data_AF-A0A7K4HHD3-F1
#
_entry.id   AF-A0A7K4HHD3-F1
#
_cell.length_a   1.000
_cell.length_b   1.000
_cell.length_c   1.000
_cell.angle_alpha   90.00
_cell.angle_beta   90.00
_cell.angle_gamma   90.00
#
_symmetry.space_group_name_H-M   'P 1'
#
loop_
_entity.id
_entity.type
_entity.pdbx_description
1 polymer ?
#
loop_
_entity_poly.entity_id
_entity_poly.type
_entity_poly.pdbx_seq_one_letter_code
_entity_poly.pdbx_strand_id
1 'polypeptide(L)'
;MSSFEELKKGKYLILVLGLLFAISCISIYFFGNVLLGNNSSIEIPGEKISRPPKASGSWFLDNITIDPTGATSGSLTWAEAVALPAGWCSGAGTWDDPYVIENITINASTSPTGNGIFINNSKNDYFVINNVTVYNAASGGITLENTNNGSLTNNDCSNNHEGIFLNECVNNTISGNHLSGSTDCGILLFNCENNTLLRNVAINNDKDGMGLAYSNNNTLFGNIASNNPDLGIWLWYCNYTNLSGNLASNNLYVGFWIYHSDQNTFFNNTVNYNGYHGMEFIGSENNSIIKNTFQNNEAYGIVLNTDSNFNRIFKNTLINNVQGCIMDSSTGNIYYNNKCSDDPGLDLAGIMLLFISMFLILTIIFYVYLGFSSLEKYLSRRKKDKKSMDKKDTGKAVEGLKQLMGFFDLLNDHVMDSYKEGRKSIEREYFFELLDKSGLDAKKIKLLEGELNG
;
A
#
# COMPACT_ATOMS: atom_id res chain seq x y z
N MET A 1 -21.48 39.48 -44.80
CA MET A 1 -21.05 39.65 -43.39
C MET A 1 -21.46 38.48 -42.49
N SER A 2 -22.61 37.82 -42.70
CA SER A 2 -23.09 36.69 -41.87
C SER A 2 -22.32 35.36 -42.03
N SER A 3 -21.80 35.04 -43.22
CA SER A 3 -21.06 33.79 -43.45
C SER A 3 -19.67 33.75 -42.78
N PHE A 4 -19.13 34.91 -42.42
CA PHE A 4 -17.82 35.03 -41.76
C PHE A 4 -17.92 34.88 -40.23
N GLU A 5 -19.09 35.12 -39.63
CA GLU A 5 -19.34 34.89 -38.20
C GLU A 5 -19.71 33.42 -37.88
N GLU A 6 -20.45 32.74 -38.75
CA GLU A 6 -20.75 31.30 -38.59
C GLU A 6 -19.48 30.44 -38.64
N LEU A 7 -18.54 30.79 -39.53
CA LEU A 7 -17.24 30.12 -39.66
C LEU A 7 -16.34 30.34 -38.44
N LYS A 8 -16.53 31.45 -37.70
CA LYS A 8 -15.87 31.68 -36.41
C LYS A 8 -16.46 30.78 -35.33
N LYS A 9 -17.78 30.68 -35.20
CA LYS A 9 -18.45 29.87 -34.15
C LYS A 9 -18.12 28.37 -34.25
N GLY A 10 -18.06 27.81 -35.46
CA GLY A 10 -17.66 26.41 -35.66
C GLY A 10 -16.20 26.13 -35.29
N LYS A 11 -15.29 27.09 -35.55
CA LYS A 11 -13.89 26.99 -35.11
C LYS A 11 -13.73 27.10 -33.60
N TYR A 12 -14.49 27.99 -32.95
CA TYR A 12 -14.49 28.09 -31.48
C TYR A 12 -14.98 26.80 -30.82
N LEU A 13 -15.99 26.14 -31.37
CA LEU A 13 -16.49 24.87 -30.83
C LEU A 13 -15.44 23.75 -30.93
N ILE A 14 -14.76 23.62 -32.08
CA ILE A 14 -13.67 22.64 -32.26
C ILE A 14 -12.50 22.95 -31.32
N LEU A 15 -12.20 24.23 -31.11
CA LEU A 15 -11.13 24.67 -30.23
C LEU A 15 -11.46 24.41 -28.74
N VAL A 16 -12.72 24.59 -28.33
CA VAL A 16 -13.21 24.25 -26.99
C VAL A 16 -13.22 22.74 -26.76
N LEU A 17 -13.69 21.94 -27.73
CA LEU A 17 -13.65 20.48 -27.64
C LEU A 17 -12.21 19.94 -27.60
N GLY A 18 -11.31 20.52 -28.39
CA GLY A 18 -9.88 20.21 -28.35
C GLY A 18 -9.24 20.59 -27.00
N LEU A 19 -9.62 21.74 -26.42
CA LEU A 19 -9.13 22.16 -25.10
C LEU A 19 -9.63 21.23 -23.99
N LEU A 20 -10.92 20.84 -24.01
CA LEU A 20 -11.51 19.91 -23.04
C LEU A 20 -10.86 18.53 -23.14
N PHE A 21 -10.59 18.05 -24.36
CA PHE A 21 -9.84 16.81 -24.58
C PHE A 21 -8.42 16.90 -24.04
N ALA A 22 -7.68 17.98 -24.32
CA ALA A 22 -6.34 18.20 -23.80
C ALA A 22 -6.31 18.29 -22.27
N ILE A 23 -7.27 18.98 -21.64
CA ILE A 23 -7.42 19.07 -20.18
C ILE A 23 -7.70 17.67 -19.60
N SER A 24 -8.53 16.85 -20.26
CA SER A 24 -8.80 15.47 -19.84
C SER A 24 -7.55 14.58 -19.89
N CYS A 25 -6.72 14.72 -20.92
CA CYS A 25 -5.46 13.99 -21.03
C CYS A 25 -4.44 14.45 -19.97
N ILE A 26 -4.38 15.75 -19.68
CA ILE A 26 -3.52 16.31 -18.63
C ILE A 26 -3.99 15.86 -17.24
N SER A 27 -5.30 15.77 -17.00
CA SER A 27 -5.82 15.25 -15.73
C SER A 27 -5.51 13.78 -15.53
N ILE A 28 -5.54 12.95 -16.59
CA ILE A 28 -5.16 11.53 -16.53
C ILE A 28 -3.66 11.38 -16.24
N TYR A 29 -2.81 12.23 -16.84
CA TYR A 29 -1.38 12.25 -16.57
C TYR A 29 -1.05 12.70 -15.14
N PHE A 30 -1.72 13.74 -14.63
CA PHE A 30 -1.54 14.18 -13.24
C PHE A 30 -2.08 13.18 -12.21
N PHE A 31 -3.24 12.54 -12.46
CA PHE A 31 -3.77 11.51 -11.56
C PHE A 31 -2.97 10.19 -11.61
N GLY A 32 -2.45 9.80 -12.78
CA GLY A 32 -1.58 8.63 -12.91
C GLY A 32 -0.26 8.78 -12.12
N ASN A 33 0.30 9.98 -12.09
CA ASN A 33 1.50 10.28 -11.29
C ASN A 33 1.23 10.37 -9.79
N VAL A 34 0.00 10.71 -9.36
CA VAL A 34 -0.41 10.71 -7.94
C VAL A 34 -0.63 9.28 -7.40
N LEU A 35 -0.96 8.32 -8.28
CA LEU A 35 -1.13 6.90 -7.90
C LEU A 35 0.17 6.07 -8.03
N LEU A 36 1.16 6.53 -8.79
CA LEU A 36 2.44 5.83 -8.99
C LEU A 36 3.66 6.56 -8.38
N GLY A 37 3.46 7.73 -7.76
CA GLY A 37 4.53 8.60 -7.31
C GLY A 37 4.36 9.03 -5.87
N ASN A 38 4.67 8.14 -4.92
CA ASN A 38 5.10 8.51 -3.58
C ASN A 38 6.14 7.50 -3.07
N ASN A 39 7.21 7.31 -3.84
CA ASN A 39 8.50 6.95 -3.25
C ASN A 39 9.04 8.21 -2.56
N SER A 40 8.49 8.53 -1.40
CA SER A 40 9.15 9.46 -0.50
C SER A 40 10.44 8.78 -0.02
N SER A 41 11.56 9.17 -0.61
CA SER A 41 12.87 9.01 0.01
C SER A 41 12.81 9.72 1.35
N ILE A 42 12.72 8.94 2.43
CA ILE A 42 12.72 9.44 3.79
C ILE A 42 14.12 9.99 4.07
N GLU A 43 14.25 11.32 4.14
CA GLU A 43 15.47 11.96 4.61
C GLU A 43 15.71 11.65 6.09
N ILE A 44 16.94 11.24 6.40
CA ILE A 44 17.41 10.78 7.70
C ILE A 44 17.72 12.00 8.58
N PRO A 45 17.08 12.19 9.75
CA PRO A 45 17.62 13.03 10.80
C PRO A 45 18.78 12.25 11.45
N GLY A 46 20.02 12.60 11.08
CA GLY A 46 21.23 11.95 11.58
C GLY A 46 21.40 12.17 13.08
N GLU A 47 21.47 11.07 13.84
CA GLU A 47 22.04 11.08 15.18
C GLU A 47 23.56 11.24 15.08
N LYS A 48 24.10 12.24 15.76
CA LYS A 48 25.53 12.58 15.72
C LYS A 48 26.36 11.50 16.42
N ILE A 49 26.84 10.51 15.66
CA ILE A 49 28.06 9.79 16.03
C ILE A 49 29.23 10.76 15.79
N SER A 50 29.74 11.37 16.86
CA SER A 50 30.70 12.49 16.81
C SER A 50 32.17 12.07 16.61
N ARG A 51 32.41 11.04 15.79
CA ARG A 51 33.76 10.75 15.30
C ARG A 51 33.76 10.68 13.77
N PRO A 52 34.79 11.22 13.09
CA PRO A 52 34.92 11.02 11.65
C PRO A 52 35.04 9.51 11.38
N PRO A 53 34.23 8.94 10.46
CA PRO A 53 34.34 7.52 10.12
C PRO A 53 35.75 7.20 9.65
N LYS A 54 36.32 6.07 10.11
CA LYS A 54 37.58 5.57 9.55
C LYS A 54 37.40 5.38 8.04
N ALA A 55 38.37 5.82 7.24
CA ALA A 55 38.36 5.55 5.80
C ALA A 55 38.17 4.03 5.58
N SER A 56 37.20 3.66 4.76
CA SER A 56 36.90 2.26 4.41
C SER A 56 38.17 1.56 3.95
N GLY A 57 38.73 0.70 4.79
CA GLY A 57 39.68 -0.32 4.35
C GLY A 57 38.88 -1.43 3.69
N SER A 58 39.32 -1.95 2.55
CA SER A 58 38.73 -3.17 2.01
C SER A 58 39.29 -4.36 2.79
N TRP A 59 38.77 -4.61 4.00
CA TRP A 59 39.09 -5.83 4.74
C TRP A 59 38.24 -6.96 4.18
N PHE A 60 38.80 -7.76 3.27
CA PHE A 60 38.20 -9.03 2.89
C PHE A 60 38.50 -10.04 4.01
N LEU A 61 37.59 -10.12 4.98
CA LEU A 61 37.60 -11.15 5.99
C LEU A 61 36.60 -12.24 5.59
N ASP A 62 36.95 -13.50 5.87
CA ASP A 62 36.05 -14.63 5.64
C ASP A 62 34.95 -14.68 6.72
N ASN A 63 35.24 -14.18 7.93
CA ASN A 63 34.29 -13.98 9.03
C ASN A 63 34.91 -13.13 10.15
N ILE A 64 34.07 -12.70 11.09
CA ILE A 64 34.47 -12.22 12.41
C ILE A 64 33.76 -13.08 13.45
N THR A 65 34.51 -13.66 14.39
CA THR A 65 33.92 -14.40 15.51
C THR A 65 34.48 -13.87 16.82
N ILE A 66 33.60 -13.28 17.65
CA ILE A 66 33.91 -12.86 19.01
C ILE A 66 33.22 -13.83 19.98
N ASP A 67 34.00 -14.57 20.74
CA ASP A 67 33.50 -15.49 21.78
C ASP A 67 34.53 -15.56 22.92
N PRO A 68 34.33 -14.82 24.03
CA PRO A 68 35.29 -14.76 25.12
C PRO A 68 35.47 -16.09 25.86
N THR A 69 34.59 -17.08 25.62
CA THR A 69 34.71 -18.42 26.22
C THR A 69 35.73 -19.29 25.50
N GLY A 70 36.10 -18.94 24.27
CA GLY A 70 36.95 -19.76 23.39
C GLY A 70 36.29 -21.06 22.95
N ALA A 71 34.99 -21.25 23.19
CA ALA A 71 34.27 -22.47 22.80
C ALA A 71 34.20 -22.63 21.28
N THR A 72 34.17 -21.52 20.55
CA THR A 72 34.17 -21.50 19.09
C THR A 72 35.60 -21.49 18.54
N SER A 73 35.95 -22.46 17.70
CA SER A 73 37.30 -22.55 17.12
C SER A 73 37.63 -21.31 16.27
N GLY A 74 38.81 -20.71 16.51
CA GLY A 74 39.24 -19.50 15.82
C GLY A 74 38.56 -18.21 16.29
N SER A 75 37.80 -18.28 17.39
CA SER A 75 37.23 -17.09 18.03
C SER A 75 38.29 -16.20 18.67
N LEU A 76 37.94 -14.92 18.77
CA LEU A 76 38.70 -13.92 19.48
C LEU A 76 37.89 -13.44 20.69
N THR A 77 38.56 -13.00 21.73
CA THR A 77 37.99 -12.04 22.68
C THR A 77 37.94 -10.64 22.03
N TRP A 78 37.09 -9.75 22.54
CA TRP A 78 37.09 -8.36 22.07
C TRP A 78 38.46 -7.68 22.23
N ALA A 79 39.16 -7.92 23.34
CA ALA A 79 40.50 -7.36 23.58
C ALA A 79 41.53 -7.85 22.56
N GLU A 80 41.48 -9.13 22.19
CA GLU A 80 42.33 -9.67 21.12
C GLU A 80 41.99 -9.05 19.77
N ALA A 81 40.70 -8.92 19.43
CA ALA A 81 40.27 -8.28 18.20
C ALA A 81 40.77 -6.83 18.07
N VAL A 82 40.72 -6.04 19.16
CA VAL A 82 41.24 -4.67 19.20
C VAL A 82 42.78 -4.64 19.08
N ALA A 83 43.47 -5.64 19.61
CA ALA A 83 44.94 -5.73 19.54
C ALA A 83 45.46 -6.19 18.17
N LEU A 84 44.61 -6.70 17.28
CA LEU A 84 45.03 -7.16 15.96
C LEU A 84 45.61 -6.01 15.10
N PRO A 85 46.75 -6.22 14.42
CA PRO A 85 47.33 -5.21 13.53
C PRO A 85 46.41 -4.76 12.39
N ALA A 86 45.44 -5.59 12.01
CA ALA A 86 44.47 -5.31 10.96
C ALA A 86 43.55 -4.11 11.30
N GLY A 87 43.36 -3.79 12.59
CA GLY A 87 42.72 -2.56 13.05
C GLY A 87 41.23 -2.40 12.71
N TRP A 88 40.55 -3.49 12.33
CA TRP A 88 39.12 -3.52 12.00
C TRP A 88 38.21 -3.41 13.23
N CYS A 89 38.74 -3.69 14.43
CA CYS A 89 38.06 -3.48 15.70
C CYS A 89 38.73 -2.34 16.49
N SER A 90 37.97 -1.63 17.32
CA SER A 90 38.48 -0.61 18.26
C SER A 90 37.54 -0.44 19.45
N GLY A 91 37.93 0.36 20.44
CA GLY A 91 37.12 0.65 21.63
C GLY A 91 37.45 -0.25 22.82
N ALA A 92 36.78 -0.03 23.94
CA ALA A 92 37.05 -0.70 25.21
C ALA A 92 35.84 -1.48 25.79
N GLY A 93 34.71 -1.53 25.08
CA GLY A 93 33.52 -2.26 25.49
C GLY A 93 32.66 -1.57 26.55
N THR A 94 32.93 -0.29 26.82
CA THR A 94 32.15 0.50 27.80
C THR A 94 31.07 1.33 27.10
N TRP A 95 30.08 1.84 27.84
CA TRP A 95 29.04 2.71 27.25
C TRP A 95 29.63 3.94 26.54
N ASP A 96 30.65 4.57 27.12
CA ASP A 96 31.29 5.77 26.57
C ASP A 96 32.34 5.46 25.49
N ASP A 97 32.85 4.22 25.46
CA ASP A 97 33.81 3.74 24.47
C ASP A 97 33.49 2.28 24.07
N PRO A 98 32.42 2.07 23.29
CA PRO A 98 31.97 0.74 22.91
C PRO A 98 32.96 0.09 21.96
N TYR A 99 33.01 -1.24 21.93
CA TYR A 99 33.71 -1.93 20.85
C TYR A 99 33.08 -1.60 19.51
N VAL A 100 33.89 -1.41 18.49
CA VAL A 100 33.42 -0.90 17.20
C VAL A 100 33.98 -1.75 16.07
N ILE A 101 33.06 -2.27 15.27
CA ILE A 101 33.29 -2.90 13.97
C ILE A 101 32.58 -2.01 12.95
N GLU A 102 33.32 -1.37 12.03
CA GLU A 102 32.70 -0.47 11.06
C GLU A 102 33.40 -0.46 9.70
N ASN A 103 32.64 -0.20 8.63
CA ASN A 103 33.13 -0.02 7.25
C ASN A 103 33.88 -1.23 6.67
N ILE A 104 33.34 -2.45 6.88
CA ILE A 104 33.96 -3.73 6.47
C ILE A 104 33.03 -4.48 5.50
N THR A 105 33.61 -5.26 4.58
CA THR A 105 32.88 -6.17 3.70
C THR A 105 33.32 -7.62 3.93
N ILE A 106 32.39 -8.51 4.26
CA ILE A 106 32.63 -9.92 4.57
C ILE A 106 31.91 -10.79 3.53
N ASN A 107 32.67 -11.65 2.87
CA ASN A 107 32.13 -12.76 2.08
C ASN A 107 32.21 -14.03 2.92
N ALA A 108 31.10 -14.42 3.52
CA ALA A 108 31.05 -15.50 4.50
C ALA A 108 30.98 -16.91 3.88
N SER A 109 31.21 -17.04 2.57
CA SER A 109 31.13 -18.32 1.83
C SER A 109 32.07 -19.42 2.36
N THR A 110 33.15 -19.03 3.05
CA THR A 110 34.13 -19.94 3.67
C THR A 110 34.10 -19.88 5.20
N SER A 111 33.10 -19.23 5.79
CA SER A 111 33.03 -19.06 7.25
C SER A 111 32.94 -20.42 7.96
N PRO A 112 33.84 -20.72 8.91
CA PRO A 112 33.84 -21.99 9.63
C PRO A 112 32.63 -22.15 10.56
N THR A 113 32.02 -21.05 10.99
CA THR A 113 30.81 -21.05 11.81
C THR A 113 29.53 -20.96 10.97
N GLY A 114 29.66 -20.74 9.65
CA GLY A 114 28.56 -20.40 8.76
C GLY A 114 28.08 -18.95 8.88
N ASN A 115 28.48 -18.21 9.92
CA ASN A 115 28.09 -16.82 10.16
C ASN A 115 29.12 -15.84 9.59
N GLY A 116 28.69 -14.67 9.13
CA GLY A 116 29.64 -13.64 8.69
C GLY A 116 30.26 -12.88 9.86
N ILE A 117 29.42 -12.34 10.74
CA ILE A 117 29.82 -11.81 12.05
C ILE A 117 29.08 -12.60 13.12
N PHE A 118 29.81 -13.24 14.02
CA PHE A 118 29.25 -13.96 15.15
C PHE A 118 29.77 -13.37 16.46
N ILE A 119 28.86 -12.81 17.27
CA ILE A 119 29.17 -12.30 18.61
C ILE A 119 28.45 -13.19 19.62
N ASN A 120 29.23 -13.87 20.45
CA ASN A 120 28.71 -14.75 21.49
C ASN A 120 29.13 -14.24 22.88
N ASN A 121 28.30 -14.52 23.88
CA ASN A 121 28.60 -14.32 25.31
C ASN A 121 29.06 -12.89 25.67
N SER A 122 28.58 -11.86 24.98
CA SER A 122 28.92 -10.46 25.23
C SER A 122 27.83 -9.74 26.03
N LYS A 123 27.47 -10.26 27.20
CA LYS A 123 26.36 -9.71 28.03
C LYS A 123 26.70 -8.41 28.77
N ASN A 124 27.99 -8.14 28.97
CA ASN A 124 28.49 -7.01 29.77
C ASN A 124 29.23 -5.95 28.94
N ASP A 125 29.38 -6.19 27.64
CA ASP A 125 30.12 -5.31 26.74
C ASP A 125 29.14 -4.48 25.91
N TYR A 126 29.50 -3.23 25.65
CA TYR A 126 28.82 -2.38 24.69
C TYR A 126 29.55 -2.43 23.36
N PHE A 127 28.83 -2.61 22.27
CA PHE A 127 29.44 -2.67 20.95
C PHE A 127 28.56 -2.07 19.85
N VAL A 128 29.21 -1.67 18.76
CA VAL A 128 28.62 -1.07 17.57
C VAL A 128 29.13 -1.82 16.34
N ILE A 129 28.20 -2.32 15.54
CA ILE A 129 28.45 -2.83 14.19
C ILE A 129 27.79 -1.84 13.23
N ASN A 130 28.59 -1.03 12.54
CA ASN A 130 28.07 0.06 11.71
C ASN A 130 28.61 0.05 10.29
N ASN A 131 27.72 0.19 9.31
CA ASN A 131 28.09 0.27 7.90
C ASN A 131 28.98 -0.90 7.44
N VAL A 132 28.61 -2.13 7.84
CA VAL A 132 29.23 -3.35 7.31
C VAL A 132 28.37 -3.98 6.22
N THR A 133 29.01 -4.67 5.29
CA THR A 133 28.35 -5.50 4.29
C THR A 133 28.72 -6.96 4.53
N VAL A 134 27.73 -7.83 4.67
CA VAL A 134 27.94 -9.27 4.88
C VAL A 134 27.03 -10.06 3.95
N TYR A 135 27.62 -11.00 3.20
CA TYR A 135 26.89 -11.83 2.24
C TYR A 135 27.46 -13.24 2.14
N ASN A 136 26.69 -14.18 1.59
CA ASN A 136 27.00 -15.60 1.44
C ASN A 136 27.22 -16.36 2.77
N ALA A 137 26.68 -15.89 3.89
CA ALA A 137 26.68 -16.65 5.13
C ALA A 137 25.74 -17.85 5.00
N ALA A 138 26.20 -19.03 5.43
CA ALA A 138 25.39 -20.25 5.47
C ALA A 138 24.43 -20.29 6.68
N SER A 139 24.61 -19.36 7.63
CA SER A 139 23.69 -19.04 8.73
C SER A 139 23.46 -17.52 8.71
N GLY A 140 23.54 -16.83 9.84
CA GLY A 140 23.30 -15.39 9.90
C GLY A 140 24.42 -14.57 9.27
N GLY A 141 24.04 -13.52 8.53
CA GLY A 141 24.99 -12.46 8.14
C GLY A 141 25.63 -11.84 9.38
N ILE A 142 24.79 -11.35 10.31
CA ILE A 142 25.21 -10.99 11.67
C ILE A 142 24.41 -11.81 12.67
N THR A 143 25.09 -12.56 13.52
CA THR A 143 24.51 -13.39 14.57
C THR A 143 24.97 -12.92 15.93
N LEU A 144 24.02 -12.64 16.82
CA LEU A 144 24.26 -12.40 18.24
C LEU A 144 23.68 -13.55 19.06
N GLU A 145 24.51 -14.17 19.88
CA GLU A 145 24.07 -15.16 20.87
C GLU A 145 24.46 -14.71 22.26
N ASN A 146 23.53 -14.83 23.21
CA ASN A 146 23.82 -14.56 24.62
C ASN A 146 24.47 -13.17 24.82
N THR A 147 23.96 -12.14 24.14
CA THR A 147 24.63 -10.86 23.97
C THR A 147 23.68 -9.68 24.21
N ASN A 148 24.21 -8.63 24.85
CA ASN A 148 23.42 -7.46 25.22
C ASN A 148 24.07 -6.16 24.75
N ASN A 149 23.29 -5.07 24.77
CA ASN A 149 23.79 -3.70 24.61
C ASN A 149 24.54 -3.42 23.29
N GLY A 150 24.27 -4.20 22.25
CA GLY A 150 24.78 -4.01 20.90
C GLY A 150 23.97 -3.02 20.09
N SER A 151 24.64 -2.30 19.19
CA SER A 151 24.02 -1.44 18.18
C SER A 151 24.43 -1.88 16.78
N LEU A 152 23.48 -2.40 16.00
CA LEU A 152 23.67 -2.85 14.62
C LEU A 152 23.04 -1.79 13.71
N THR A 153 23.86 -0.95 13.10
CA THR A 153 23.41 0.24 12.37
C THR A 153 23.87 0.29 10.92
N ASN A 154 22.95 0.60 10.00
CA ASN A 154 23.27 0.84 8.59
C ASN A 154 24.04 -0.31 7.90
N ASN A 155 23.83 -1.55 8.31
CA ASN A 155 24.51 -2.70 7.72
C ASN A 155 23.70 -3.25 6.54
N ASP A 156 24.40 -3.80 5.56
CA ASP A 156 23.84 -4.58 4.47
C ASP A 156 24.12 -6.06 4.71
N CYS A 157 23.09 -6.80 5.12
CA CYS A 157 23.15 -8.23 5.39
C CYS A 157 22.39 -9.03 4.32
N SER A 158 22.53 -8.66 3.04
CA SER A 158 21.83 -9.30 1.94
C SER A 158 22.49 -10.63 1.51
N ASN A 159 21.69 -11.54 0.95
CA ASN A 159 22.10 -12.84 0.40
C ASN A 159 22.79 -13.76 1.42
N ASN A 160 22.16 -13.94 2.58
CA ASN A 160 22.60 -14.86 3.65
C ASN A 160 21.54 -15.94 3.93
N HIS A 161 21.72 -16.82 4.90
CA HIS A 161 20.61 -17.67 5.34
C HIS A 161 19.56 -16.83 6.08
N GLU A 162 19.96 -16.25 7.21
CA GLU A 162 19.29 -15.12 7.85
C GLU A 162 20.11 -13.85 7.63
N GLY A 163 19.46 -12.70 7.46
CA GLY A 163 20.20 -11.43 7.39
C GLY A 163 20.83 -11.09 8.75
N ILE A 164 19.99 -10.96 9.78
CA ILE A 164 20.41 -10.74 11.16
C ILE A 164 19.65 -11.73 12.07
N PHE A 165 20.40 -12.46 12.90
CA PHE A 165 19.85 -13.40 13.87
C PHE A 165 20.26 -13.04 15.30
N LEU A 166 19.29 -13.01 16.21
CA LEU A 166 19.51 -12.80 17.64
C LEU A 166 18.93 -13.98 18.42
N ASN A 167 19.72 -14.52 19.36
CA ASN A 167 19.30 -15.58 20.25
C ASN A 167 19.70 -15.26 21.70
N GLU A 168 18.75 -15.31 22.64
CA GLU A 168 18.99 -15.03 24.06
C GLU A 168 19.64 -13.64 24.30
N CYS A 169 19.17 -12.64 23.58
CA CYS A 169 19.74 -11.29 23.53
C CYS A 169 18.83 -10.24 24.17
N VAL A 170 19.43 -9.27 24.88
CA VAL A 170 18.70 -8.23 25.62
C VAL A 170 19.23 -6.82 25.35
N ASN A 171 18.34 -5.82 25.25
CA ASN A 171 18.71 -4.40 25.15
C ASN A 171 19.59 -4.06 23.93
N ASN A 172 19.40 -4.71 22.79
CA ASN A 172 20.10 -4.37 21.55
C ASN A 172 19.27 -3.42 20.68
N THR A 173 19.95 -2.60 19.88
CA THR A 173 19.33 -1.72 18.88
C THR A 173 19.76 -2.16 17.48
N ILE A 174 18.79 -2.53 16.65
CA ILE A 174 18.98 -2.93 15.26
C ILE A 174 18.33 -1.85 14.41
N SER A 175 19.11 -0.98 13.77
CA SER A 175 18.59 0.24 13.13
C SER A 175 19.10 0.48 11.72
N GLY A 176 18.19 0.75 10.79
CA GLY A 176 18.55 1.18 9.43
C GLY A 176 19.30 0.13 8.60
N ASN A 177 19.16 -1.16 8.93
CA ASN A 177 19.83 -2.24 8.19
C ASN A 177 19.03 -2.64 6.95
N HIS A 178 19.74 -3.10 5.92
CA HIS A 178 19.18 -3.64 4.68
C HIS A 178 19.40 -5.15 4.62
N LEU A 179 18.32 -5.91 4.46
CA LEU A 179 18.33 -7.37 4.54
C LEU A 179 17.49 -7.92 3.38
N SER A 180 18.16 -8.25 2.27
CA SER A 180 17.48 -8.70 1.06
C SER A 180 18.02 -10.00 0.50
N GLY A 181 17.16 -10.81 -0.11
CA GLY A 181 17.58 -12.07 -0.74
C GLY A 181 18.11 -13.11 0.25
N SER A 182 17.77 -13.02 1.54
CA SER A 182 18.11 -14.09 2.48
C SER A 182 17.27 -15.32 2.22
N THR A 183 17.84 -16.52 2.36
CA THR A 183 17.15 -17.78 2.03
C THR A 183 16.11 -18.22 3.07
N ASP A 184 16.07 -17.54 4.22
CA ASP A 184 15.06 -17.70 5.26
C ASP A 184 14.45 -16.34 5.62
N CYS A 185 14.71 -15.83 6.81
CA CYS A 185 14.20 -14.54 7.29
C CYS A 185 15.19 -13.39 7.05
N GLY A 186 14.67 -12.17 6.87
CA GLY A 186 15.49 -10.96 6.95
C GLY A 186 16.08 -10.79 8.36
N ILE A 187 15.21 -10.58 9.36
CA ILE A 187 15.59 -10.51 10.78
C ILE A 187 14.86 -11.58 11.58
N LEU A 188 15.57 -12.31 12.44
CA LEU A 188 14.97 -13.26 13.38
C LEU A 188 15.47 -13.02 14.81
N LEU A 189 14.54 -12.91 15.76
CA LEU A 189 14.79 -12.87 17.20
C LEU A 189 14.22 -14.14 17.85
N PHE A 190 15.02 -14.82 18.66
CA PHE A 190 14.63 -16.00 19.42
C PHE A 190 15.00 -15.82 20.91
N ASN A 191 14.04 -15.99 21.83
CA ASN A 191 14.26 -15.80 23.27
C ASN A 191 14.87 -14.42 23.63
N CYS A 192 14.43 -13.35 22.97
CA CYS A 192 15.03 -12.02 23.10
C CYS A 192 14.11 -11.02 23.81
N GLU A 193 14.67 -10.14 24.64
CA GLU A 193 13.88 -9.18 25.42
C GLU A 193 14.37 -7.74 25.30
N ASN A 194 13.45 -6.77 25.32
CA ASN A 194 13.78 -5.33 25.38
C ASN A 194 14.67 -4.83 24.24
N ASN A 195 14.60 -5.43 23.05
CA ASN A 195 15.33 -4.99 21.87
C ASN A 195 14.50 -3.99 21.05
N THR A 196 15.20 -3.11 20.34
CA THR A 196 14.61 -2.10 19.46
C THR A 196 15.02 -2.35 18.01
N LEU A 197 14.04 -2.61 17.15
CA LEU A 197 14.18 -2.71 15.69
C LEU A 197 13.63 -1.43 15.08
N LEU A 198 14.52 -0.61 14.51
CA LEU A 198 14.20 0.72 14.04
C LEU A 198 14.50 0.88 12.54
N ARG A 199 13.48 1.10 11.72
CA ARG A 199 13.63 1.44 10.29
C ARG A 199 14.53 0.49 9.50
N ASN A 200 14.48 -0.81 9.80
CA ASN A 200 15.14 -1.83 8.99
C ASN A 200 14.30 -2.15 7.75
N VAL A 201 14.96 -2.61 6.70
CA VAL A 201 14.35 -2.95 5.41
C VAL A 201 14.63 -4.42 5.10
N ALA A 202 13.66 -5.29 5.37
CA ALA A 202 13.72 -6.72 5.07
C ALA A 202 12.83 -7.05 3.86
N ILE A 203 13.44 -7.25 2.69
CA ILE A 203 12.69 -7.36 1.43
C ILE A 203 13.19 -8.47 0.52
N ASN A 204 12.29 -9.09 -0.24
CA ASN A 204 12.65 -10.14 -1.21
C ASN A 204 13.47 -11.28 -0.59
N ASN A 205 13.18 -11.67 0.65
CA ASN A 205 13.75 -12.88 1.24
C ASN A 205 12.95 -14.09 0.74
N ASP A 206 13.49 -15.31 0.84
CA ASP A 206 12.85 -16.53 0.33
C ASP A 206 11.77 -17.08 1.27
N LYS A 207 11.62 -16.51 2.49
CA LYS A 207 10.48 -16.77 3.39
C LYS A 207 9.87 -15.51 3.97
N ASP A 208 10.38 -15.05 5.12
CA ASP A 208 9.75 -13.99 5.91
C ASP A 208 10.58 -12.70 5.93
N GLY A 209 9.92 -11.58 6.18
CA GLY A 209 10.60 -10.31 6.43
C GLY A 209 11.27 -10.26 7.81
N MET A 210 10.46 -10.23 8.88
CA MET A 210 10.94 -10.12 10.26
C MET A 210 10.16 -11.02 11.22
N GLY A 211 10.87 -11.80 12.02
CA GLY A 211 10.30 -12.77 12.94
C GLY A 211 10.75 -12.60 14.39
N LEU A 212 9.81 -12.73 15.32
CA LEU A 212 10.08 -12.78 16.76
C LEU A 212 9.44 -14.04 17.36
N ALA A 213 10.27 -14.89 17.96
CA ALA A 213 9.84 -16.09 18.67
C ALA A 213 10.25 -16.03 20.15
N TYR A 214 9.29 -16.28 21.05
CA TYR A 214 9.51 -16.28 22.50
C TYR A 214 10.18 -14.99 23.00
N SER A 215 9.87 -13.86 22.37
CA SER A 215 10.64 -12.63 22.49
C SER A 215 9.77 -11.45 22.96
N ASN A 216 9.75 -11.23 24.28
CA ASN A 216 8.84 -10.27 24.91
C ASN A 216 9.42 -8.84 24.98
N ASN A 217 8.53 -7.85 25.16
CA ASN A 217 8.90 -6.46 25.46
C ASN A 217 9.76 -5.78 24.38
N ASN A 218 9.64 -6.18 23.11
CA ASN A 218 10.42 -5.59 22.03
C ASN A 218 9.69 -4.39 21.40
N THR A 219 10.44 -3.52 20.71
CA THR A 219 9.88 -2.39 19.95
C THR A 219 10.27 -2.49 18.49
N LEU A 220 9.29 -2.53 17.59
CA LEU A 220 9.47 -2.45 16.15
C LEU A 220 8.88 -1.13 15.66
N PHE A 221 9.74 -0.20 15.23
CA PHE A 221 9.32 1.11 14.76
C PHE A 221 9.78 1.40 13.33
N GLY A 222 8.85 1.73 12.44
CA GLY A 222 9.16 2.23 11.11
C GLY A 222 9.84 1.23 10.17
N ASN A 223 9.76 -0.07 10.46
CA ASN A 223 10.39 -1.12 9.65
C ASN A 223 9.60 -1.41 8.37
N ILE A 224 10.28 -1.89 7.35
CA ILE A 224 9.71 -2.31 6.07
C ILE A 224 9.94 -3.81 5.90
N ALA A 225 8.87 -4.58 5.74
CA ALA A 225 8.88 -6.02 5.50
C ALA A 225 8.01 -6.34 4.28
N SER A 226 8.62 -6.38 3.09
CA SER A 226 7.87 -6.36 1.83
C SER A 226 8.41 -7.32 0.78
N ASN A 227 7.52 -7.82 -0.09
CA ASN A 227 7.85 -8.74 -1.18
C ASN A 227 8.48 -10.06 -0.69
N ASN A 228 8.09 -10.55 0.49
CA ASN A 228 8.51 -11.86 0.98
C ASN A 228 7.42 -12.91 0.66
N PRO A 229 7.77 -14.14 0.26
CA PRO A 229 6.82 -15.13 -0.21
C PRO A 229 5.98 -15.78 0.89
N ASP A 230 6.30 -15.55 2.15
CA ASP A 230 5.47 -15.96 3.27
C ASP A 230 4.99 -14.73 4.06
N LEU A 231 5.53 -14.49 5.26
CA LEU A 231 5.04 -13.46 6.17
C LEU A 231 5.84 -12.15 6.07
N GLY A 232 5.14 -11.03 6.26
CA GLY A 232 5.81 -9.73 6.45
C GLY A 232 6.51 -9.65 7.80
N ILE A 233 5.73 -9.48 8.87
CA ILE A 233 6.21 -9.50 10.25
C ILE A 233 5.41 -10.49 11.07
N TRP A 234 6.08 -11.34 11.86
CA TRP A 234 5.39 -12.31 12.70
C TRP A 234 5.84 -12.30 14.16
N LEU A 235 4.89 -12.61 15.04
CA LEU A 235 5.09 -12.80 16.48
C LEU A 235 4.63 -14.21 16.87
N TRP A 236 5.52 -14.97 17.51
CA TRP A 236 5.22 -16.29 18.04
C TRP A 236 5.57 -16.34 19.52
N TYR A 237 4.58 -16.48 20.40
CA TYR A 237 4.78 -16.42 21.86
C TYR A 237 5.49 -15.13 22.33
N CYS A 238 5.09 -13.98 21.78
CA CYS A 238 5.67 -12.68 22.10
C CYS A 238 4.63 -11.76 22.73
N ASN A 239 4.90 -11.33 23.96
CA ASN A 239 4.01 -10.47 24.71
C ASN A 239 4.59 -9.06 24.86
N TYR A 240 3.72 -8.08 25.11
CA TYR A 240 4.11 -6.70 25.44
C TYR A 240 4.99 -6.02 24.38
N THR A 241 4.91 -6.45 23.12
CA THR A 241 5.66 -5.88 22.00
C THR A 241 4.90 -4.72 21.38
N ASN A 242 5.63 -3.64 21.05
CA ASN A 242 5.08 -2.47 20.38
C ASN A 242 5.50 -2.44 18.91
N LEU A 243 4.54 -2.51 18.00
CA LEU A 243 4.73 -2.40 16.56
C LEU A 243 4.10 -1.09 16.08
N SER A 244 4.93 -0.10 15.76
CA SER A 244 4.48 1.24 15.40
C SER A 244 5.05 1.72 14.06
N GLY A 245 4.19 2.21 13.16
CA GLY A 245 4.64 2.84 11.92
C GLY A 245 5.32 1.90 10.91
N ASN A 246 5.17 0.59 11.05
CA ASN A 246 5.78 -0.39 10.14
C ASN A 246 4.97 -0.54 8.86
N LEU A 247 5.64 -0.97 7.79
CA LEU A 247 5.06 -1.29 6.48
C LEU A 247 5.24 -2.79 6.21
N ALA A 248 4.13 -3.52 6.05
CA ALA A 248 4.14 -4.88 5.52
C ALA A 248 3.34 -4.95 4.22
N SER A 249 4.04 -5.09 3.09
CA SER A 249 3.39 -4.95 1.78
C SER A 249 3.83 -5.98 0.76
N ASN A 250 2.91 -6.43 -0.10
CA ASN A 250 3.22 -7.35 -1.21
C ASN A 250 3.87 -8.65 -0.74
N ASN A 251 3.61 -9.10 0.49
CA ASN A 251 4.02 -10.44 0.92
C ASN A 251 3.01 -11.45 0.36
N LEU A 252 3.45 -12.62 -0.11
CA LEU A 252 2.55 -13.53 -0.82
C LEU A 252 1.55 -14.24 0.11
N TYR A 253 1.77 -14.21 1.44
CA TYR A 253 0.83 -14.71 2.41
C TYR A 253 0.29 -13.60 3.32
N VAL A 254 0.61 -13.60 4.62
CA VAL A 254 0.03 -12.67 5.60
C VAL A 254 0.98 -11.49 5.87
N GLY A 255 0.43 -10.28 5.95
CA GLY A 255 1.19 -9.09 6.30
C GLY A 255 1.76 -9.17 7.72
N PHE A 256 0.88 -9.26 8.73
CA PHE A 256 1.23 -9.48 10.14
C PHE A 256 0.60 -10.76 10.71
N TRP A 257 1.40 -11.71 11.18
CA TRP A 257 0.90 -12.98 11.74
C TRP A 257 1.24 -13.12 13.22
N ILE A 258 0.22 -13.26 14.06
CA ILE A 258 0.33 -13.15 15.52
C ILE A 258 -0.20 -14.44 16.17
N TYR A 259 0.70 -15.20 16.79
CA TYR A 259 0.39 -16.52 17.34
C TYR A 259 0.78 -16.59 18.82
N HIS A 260 -0.21 -16.91 19.67
CA HIS A 260 -0.08 -16.93 21.13
C HIS A 260 0.69 -15.75 21.72
N SER A 261 0.35 -14.54 21.26
CA SER A 261 1.09 -13.32 21.53
C SER A 261 0.15 -12.25 22.07
N ASP A 262 0.28 -11.96 23.36
CA ASP A 262 -0.69 -11.20 24.14
C ASP A 262 -0.21 -9.79 24.47
N GLN A 263 -1.17 -8.89 24.70
CA GLN A 263 -0.90 -7.52 25.21
C GLN A 263 0.07 -6.71 24.34
N ASN A 264 0.08 -6.97 23.03
CA ASN A 264 0.86 -6.21 22.06
C ASN A 264 0.07 -4.98 21.57
N THR A 265 0.81 -3.98 21.11
CA THR A 265 0.23 -2.77 20.51
C THR A 265 0.67 -2.64 19.05
N PHE A 266 -0.30 -2.52 18.14
CA PHE A 266 -0.11 -2.23 16.73
C PHE A 266 -0.64 -0.84 16.45
N PHE A 267 0.25 0.12 16.23
CA PHE A 267 -0.12 1.53 16.06
C PHE A 267 0.36 2.12 14.73
N ASN A 268 -0.56 2.69 13.95
CA ASN A 268 -0.21 3.45 12.75
C ASN A 268 0.65 2.68 11.73
N ASN A 269 0.47 1.36 11.63
CA ASN A 269 1.12 0.53 10.63
C ASN A 269 0.33 0.57 9.31
N THR A 270 1.03 0.33 8.20
CA THR A 270 0.42 0.15 6.88
C THR A 270 0.64 -1.29 6.42
N VAL A 271 -0.45 -1.99 6.13
CA VAL A 271 -0.43 -3.41 5.76
C VAL A 271 -1.27 -3.61 4.51
N ASN A 272 -0.62 -3.77 3.36
CA ASN A 272 -1.31 -3.69 2.08
C ASN A 272 -0.81 -4.64 1.00
N TYR A 273 -1.70 -4.99 0.06
CA TYR A 273 -1.35 -5.83 -1.09
C TYR A 273 -0.75 -7.20 -0.71
N ASN A 274 -1.06 -7.75 0.47
CA ASN A 274 -0.60 -9.08 0.83
C ASN A 274 -1.52 -10.14 0.20
N GLY A 275 -0.93 -11.26 -0.23
CA GLY A 275 -1.59 -12.34 -0.98
C GLY A 275 -2.60 -13.15 -0.17
N TYR A 276 -2.76 -12.85 1.12
CA TYR A 276 -3.82 -13.39 1.93
C TYR A 276 -4.40 -12.33 2.90
N HIS A 277 -4.31 -12.54 4.21
CA HIS A 277 -4.79 -11.58 5.21
C HIS A 277 -3.83 -10.41 5.40
N GLY A 278 -4.37 -9.23 5.72
CA GLY A 278 -3.54 -8.13 6.22
C GLY A 278 -2.91 -8.52 7.56
N MET A 279 -3.75 -8.86 8.54
CA MET A 279 -3.32 -9.30 9.87
C MET A 279 -4.14 -10.49 10.35
N GLU A 280 -3.49 -11.46 10.97
CA GLU A 280 -4.13 -12.66 11.53
C GLU A 280 -3.67 -12.89 12.97
N PHE A 281 -4.63 -13.13 13.86
CA PHE A 281 -4.40 -13.57 15.24
C PHE A 281 -4.88 -15.00 15.44
N ILE A 282 -4.07 -15.80 16.13
CA ILE A 282 -4.40 -17.15 16.57
C ILE A 282 -4.01 -17.26 18.05
N GLY A 283 -4.97 -17.60 18.91
CA GLY A 283 -4.73 -17.80 20.34
C GLY A 283 -4.11 -16.59 21.07
N SER A 284 -4.37 -15.37 20.60
CA SER A 284 -3.67 -14.15 21.00
C SER A 284 -4.64 -13.11 21.57
N GLU A 285 -4.43 -12.73 22.83
CA GLU A 285 -5.41 -11.99 23.62
C GLU A 285 -4.97 -10.58 24.02
N ASN A 286 -5.95 -9.71 24.30
CA ASN A 286 -5.74 -8.39 24.89
C ASN A 286 -4.82 -7.46 24.08
N ASN A 287 -4.71 -7.66 22.76
CA ASN A 287 -3.94 -6.80 21.87
C ASN A 287 -4.72 -5.54 21.49
N SER A 288 -3.99 -4.47 21.18
CA SER A 288 -4.56 -3.19 20.75
C SER A 288 -4.14 -2.83 19.33
N ILE A 289 -5.09 -2.78 18.40
CA ILE A 289 -4.90 -2.48 16.99
C ILE A 289 -5.49 -1.09 16.72
N ILE A 290 -4.63 -0.08 16.56
CA ILE A 290 -5.00 1.34 16.61
C ILE A 290 -4.46 2.11 15.40
N LYS A 291 -5.33 2.85 14.70
CA LYS A 291 -4.92 3.76 13.60
C LYS A 291 -4.12 3.11 12.47
N ASN A 292 -4.23 1.81 12.28
CA ASN A 292 -3.56 1.10 11.19
C ASN A 292 -4.37 1.20 9.90
N THR A 293 -3.67 1.06 8.78
CA THR A 293 -4.26 0.99 7.44
C THR A 293 -4.08 -0.41 6.88
N PHE A 294 -5.17 -1.13 6.67
CA PHE A 294 -5.22 -2.45 6.02
C PHE A 294 -5.90 -2.31 4.66
N GLN A 295 -5.14 -2.44 3.57
CA GLN A 295 -5.66 -2.09 2.26
C GLN A 295 -5.28 -3.07 1.16
N ASN A 296 -6.23 -3.39 0.27
CA ASN A 296 -5.96 -4.19 -0.93
C ASN A 296 -5.33 -5.56 -0.63
N ASN A 297 -5.62 -6.18 0.52
CA ASN A 297 -5.17 -7.56 0.78
C ASN A 297 -6.14 -8.57 0.13
N GLU A 298 -5.64 -9.70 -0.34
CA GLU A 298 -6.42 -10.67 -1.13
C GLU A 298 -7.48 -11.44 -0.32
N ALA A 299 -7.50 -11.30 0.99
CA ALA A 299 -8.55 -11.81 1.86
C ALA A 299 -9.08 -10.71 2.81
N TYR A 300 -9.11 -10.97 4.12
CA TYR A 300 -9.56 -9.98 5.10
C TYR A 300 -8.47 -8.99 5.50
N GLY A 301 -8.87 -7.78 5.90
CA GLY A 301 -7.95 -6.82 6.51
C GLY A 301 -7.40 -7.31 7.86
N ILE A 302 -8.28 -7.76 8.75
CA ILE A 302 -7.93 -8.37 10.05
C ILE A 302 -8.73 -9.66 10.26
N VAL A 303 -8.07 -10.70 10.78
CA VAL A 303 -8.68 -11.96 11.21
C VAL A 303 -8.37 -12.23 12.68
N LEU A 304 -9.41 -12.57 13.45
CA LEU A 304 -9.32 -13.06 14.82
C LEU A 304 -9.83 -14.51 14.83
N ASN A 305 -8.91 -15.48 14.74
CA ASN A 305 -9.24 -16.90 14.83
C ASN A 305 -9.42 -17.35 16.28
N THR A 306 -9.66 -18.65 16.49
CA THR A 306 -9.92 -19.28 17.79
C THR A 306 -8.97 -18.79 18.89
N ASP A 307 -9.53 -18.57 20.07
CA ASP A 307 -8.84 -18.15 21.30
C ASP A 307 -8.10 -16.80 21.18
N SER A 308 -8.49 -15.94 20.24
CA SER A 308 -7.99 -14.56 20.11
C SER A 308 -8.94 -13.56 20.75
N ASN A 309 -9.08 -13.65 22.07
CA ASN A 309 -10.11 -12.94 22.83
C ASN A 309 -9.69 -11.53 23.30
N PHE A 310 -10.68 -10.71 23.62
CA PHE A 310 -10.50 -9.42 24.31
C PHE A 310 -9.58 -8.40 23.61
N ASN A 311 -9.40 -8.54 22.29
CA ASN A 311 -8.64 -7.61 21.47
C ASN A 311 -9.44 -6.32 21.20
N ARG A 312 -8.74 -5.20 21.08
CA ARG A 312 -9.32 -3.86 20.85
C ARG A 312 -8.90 -3.32 19.49
N ILE A 313 -9.82 -3.26 18.55
CA ILE A 313 -9.56 -2.81 17.16
C ILE A 313 -10.27 -1.48 16.93
N PHE A 314 -9.55 -0.35 16.90
CA PHE A 314 -10.21 0.94 16.73
C PHE A 314 -9.44 1.99 15.94
N LYS A 315 -10.18 2.90 15.29
CA LYS A 315 -9.65 3.98 14.45
C LYS A 315 -8.83 3.49 13.25
N ASN A 316 -8.98 2.23 12.84
CA ASN A 316 -8.27 1.68 11.69
C ASN A 316 -9.01 1.98 10.38
N THR A 317 -8.28 2.01 9.28
CA THR A 317 -8.81 2.11 7.92
C THR A 317 -8.63 0.75 7.25
N LEU A 318 -9.73 0.04 6.98
CA LEU A 318 -9.74 -1.27 6.34
C LEU A 318 -10.51 -1.15 5.02
N ILE A 319 -9.81 -1.00 3.91
CA ILE A 319 -10.45 -0.70 2.62
C ILE A 319 -9.97 -1.65 1.53
N ASN A 320 -10.89 -2.05 0.66
CA ASN A 320 -10.57 -2.84 -0.54
C ASN A 320 -9.89 -4.19 -0.23
N ASN A 321 -10.12 -4.77 0.95
CA ASN A 321 -9.68 -6.14 1.25
C ASN A 321 -10.74 -7.10 0.66
N VAL A 322 -10.31 -8.06 -0.15
CA VAL A 322 -11.20 -8.78 -1.08
C VAL A 322 -12.33 -9.54 -0.38
N GLN A 323 -12.06 -10.19 0.76
CA GLN A 323 -13.07 -10.98 1.48
C GLN A 323 -13.82 -10.16 2.54
N GLY A 324 -13.27 -9.01 2.95
CA GLY A 324 -13.92 -8.09 3.87
C GLY A 324 -12.96 -7.41 4.84
N CYS A 325 -13.51 -6.62 5.74
CA CYS A 325 -12.69 -5.82 6.65
C CYS A 325 -12.17 -6.62 7.85
N ILE A 326 -13.07 -7.23 8.63
CA ILE A 326 -12.73 -7.97 9.86
C ILE A 326 -13.51 -9.30 9.88
N MET A 327 -12.81 -10.42 10.07
CA MET A 327 -13.39 -11.72 10.42
C MET A 327 -13.09 -12.03 11.88
N ASP A 328 -14.12 -12.33 12.67
CA ASP A 328 -13.97 -12.59 14.11
C ASP A 328 -14.70 -13.90 14.48
N SER A 329 -13.90 -14.92 14.84
CA SER A 329 -14.36 -16.21 15.34
C SER A 329 -14.06 -16.38 16.84
N SER A 330 -13.78 -15.28 17.54
CA SER A 330 -13.37 -15.23 18.94
C SER A 330 -14.37 -14.46 19.81
N THR A 331 -14.08 -14.35 21.11
CA THR A 331 -14.99 -13.77 22.08
C THR A 331 -14.43 -12.52 22.76
N GLY A 332 -15.33 -11.61 23.17
CA GLY A 332 -14.95 -10.43 23.95
C GLY A 332 -14.16 -9.36 23.20
N ASN A 333 -13.96 -9.50 21.90
CA ASN A 333 -13.30 -8.51 21.06
C ASN A 333 -14.17 -7.24 20.89
N ILE A 334 -13.53 -6.07 20.85
CA ILE A 334 -14.22 -4.78 20.74
C ILE A 334 -13.67 -4.02 19.54
N TYR A 335 -14.54 -3.71 18.58
CA TYR A 335 -14.22 -2.90 17.41
C TYR A 335 -15.10 -1.64 17.29
N TYR A 336 -14.48 -0.47 17.15
CA TYR A 336 -15.21 0.81 17.05
C TYR A 336 -14.41 1.87 16.29
N ASN A 337 -15.10 2.81 15.65
CA ASN A 337 -14.50 3.89 14.85
C ASN A 337 -13.54 3.39 13.74
N ASN A 338 -13.73 2.18 13.23
CA ASN A 338 -12.99 1.70 12.07
C ASN A 338 -13.71 2.14 10.79
N LYS A 339 -12.95 2.61 9.80
CA LYS A 339 -13.46 2.86 8.45
C LYS A 339 -13.33 1.56 7.67
N CYS A 340 -14.46 0.89 7.47
CA CYS A 340 -14.57 -0.33 6.68
C CYS A 340 -15.24 0.01 5.34
N SER A 341 -14.56 -0.23 4.21
CA SER A 341 -15.21 -0.15 2.90
C SER A 341 -14.77 -1.33 2.04
N ASP A 342 -15.71 -2.23 1.81
CA ASP A 342 -15.60 -3.30 0.81
C ASP A 342 -15.86 -2.67 -0.57
N ASP A 343 -15.00 -1.72 -0.99
CA ASP A 343 -15.06 -1.17 -2.34
C ASP A 343 -13.96 -1.83 -3.17
N PRO A 344 -14.29 -2.75 -4.08
CA PRO A 344 -13.32 -3.27 -5.04
C PRO A 344 -13.03 -2.16 -6.05
N GLY A 345 -12.20 -1.19 -5.67
CA GLY A 345 -11.50 -0.24 -6.53
C GLY A 345 -12.29 0.38 -7.68
N LEU A 346 -12.69 1.64 -7.52
CA LEU A 346 -13.34 2.49 -8.54
C LEU A 346 -14.62 1.87 -9.10
N ASP A 347 -15.74 2.47 -8.75
CA ASP A 347 -17.05 2.25 -9.35
C ASP A 347 -17.01 2.41 -10.89
N LEU A 348 -16.50 1.40 -11.60
CA LEU A 348 -16.40 1.37 -13.05
C LEU A 348 -17.80 1.46 -13.64
N ALA A 349 -18.81 0.98 -12.91
CA ALA A 349 -20.22 1.11 -13.26
C ALA A 349 -20.69 2.57 -13.14
N GLY A 350 -20.31 3.30 -12.09
CA GLY A 350 -20.60 4.73 -11.90
C GLY A 350 -19.82 5.63 -12.85
N ILE A 351 -18.56 5.30 -13.13
CA ILE A 351 -17.74 5.95 -14.17
C ILE A 351 -18.33 5.66 -15.54
N MET A 352 -18.73 4.41 -15.84
CA MET A 352 -19.46 4.07 -17.06
C MET A 352 -20.80 4.80 -17.13
N LEU A 353 -21.55 4.95 -16.03
CA LEU A 353 -22.80 5.71 -15.99
C LEU A 353 -22.55 7.21 -16.26
N LEU A 354 -21.46 7.76 -15.74
CA LEU A 354 -21.03 9.14 -16.03
C LEU A 354 -20.64 9.28 -17.51
N PHE A 355 -19.91 8.32 -18.10
CA PHE A 355 -19.59 8.32 -19.52
C PHE A 355 -20.83 8.14 -20.41
N ILE A 356 -21.75 7.24 -20.04
CA ILE A 356 -23.00 7.00 -20.77
C ILE A 356 -23.89 8.23 -20.69
N SER A 357 -24.04 8.85 -19.52
CA SER A 357 -24.83 10.09 -19.37
C SER A 357 -24.20 11.25 -20.15
N MET A 358 -22.88 11.41 -20.10
CA MET A 358 -22.18 12.44 -20.88
C MET A 358 -22.30 12.21 -22.39
N PHE A 359 -22.23 10.95 -22.84
CA PHE A 359 -22.47 10.57 -24.23
C PHE A 359 -23.92 10.83 -24.66
N LEU A 360 -24.90 10.53 -23.80
CA LEU A 360 -26.31 10.83 -24.04
C LEU A 360 -26.52 12.34 -24.18
N ILE A 361 -25.97 13.15 -23.28
CA ILE A 361 -26.05 14.61 -23.32
C ILE A 361 -25.44 15.16 -24.61
N LEU A 362 -24.25 14.69 -25.00
CA LEU A 362 -23.61 15.12 -26.26
C LEU A 362 -24.45 14.72 -27.48
N THR A 363 -25.05 13.53 -27.46
CA THR A 363 -25.96 13.07 -28.52
C THR A 363 -27.20 13.94 -28.60
N ILE A 364 -27.79 14.32 -27.46
CA ILE A 364 -28.94 15.23 -27.38
C ILE A 364 -28.58 16.61 -27.97
N ILE A 365 -27.45 17.18 -27.56
CA ILE A 365 -26.96 18.47 -28.07
C ILE A 365 -26.77 18.41 -29.59
N PHE A 366 -26.22 17.30 -30.10
CA PHE A 366 -26.02 17.09 -31.53
C PHE A 366 -27.34 17.01 -32.31
N TYR A 367 -28.34 16.27 -31.81
CA TYR A 367 -29.65 16.21 -32.46
C TYR A 367 -30.42 17.53 -32.40
N VAL A 368 -30.34 18.26 -31.28
CA VAL A 368 -30.88 19.62 -31.17
C VAL A 368 -30.23 20.53 -32.21
N TYR A 369 -28.89 20.49 -32.34
CA TYR A 369 -28.16 21.25 -33.35
C TYR A 369 -28.55 20.89 -34.78
N LEU A 370 -28.66 19.59 -35.12
CA LEU A 370 -29.14 19.14 -36.43
C LEU A 370 -30.59 19.57 -36.71
N GLY A 371 -31.44 19.55 -35.69
CA GLY A 371 -32.81 20.05 -35.74
C GLY A 371 -32.84 21.54 -36.07
N PHE A 372 -32.06 22.36 -35.36
CA PHE A 372 -31.91 23.78 -35.66
C PHE A 372 -31.33 24.05 -37.06
N SER A 373 -30.29 23.32 -37.47
CA SER A 373 -29.70 23.47 -38.81
C SER A 373 -30.67 23.08 -39.93
N SER A 374 -31.46 22.03 -39.72
CA SER A 374 -32.50 21.60 -40.67
C SER A 374 -33.65 22.60 -40.73
N LEU A 375 -34.05 23.17 -39.59
CA LEU A 375 -35.03 24.25 -39.51
C LEU A 375 -34.53 25.52 -40.22
N GLU A 376 -33.26 25.91 -40.03
CA GLU A 376 -32.65 27.03 -40.74
C GLU A 376 -32.56 26.80 -42.26
N LYS A 377 -32.19 25.59 -42.69
CA LYS A 377 -32.19 25.21 -44.11
C LYS A 377 -33.60 25.21 -44.72
N TYR A 378 -34.60 24.77 -43.96
CA TYR A 378 -36.00 24.82 -44.37
C TYR A 378 -36.51 26.27 -44.48
N LEU A 379 -36.27 27.09 -43.46
CA LEU A 379 -36.65 28.51 -43.42
C LEU A 379 -35.95 29.33 -44.52
N SER A 380 -34.68 29.03 -44.83
CA SER A 380 -33.93 29.69 -45.90
C SER A 380 -34.40 29.29 -47.30
N ARG A 381 -34.77 28.02 -47.54
CA ARG A 381 -35.37 27.57 -48.81
C ARG A 381 -36.75 28.19 -49.02
N ARG A 382 -37.60 28.26 -48.00
CA ARG A 382 -38.94 28.88 -48.14
C ARG A 382 -38.94 30.41 -48.20
N LYS A 383 -37.94 31.09 -47.62
CA LYS A 383 -37.72 32.53 -47.89
C LYS A 383 -37.43 32.81 -49.37
N LYS A 384 -36.82 31.86 -50.08
CA LYS A 384 -36.62 31.92 -51.54
C LYS A 384 -37.92 31.69 -52.33
N ASP A 385 -38.87 30.91 -51.79
CA ASP A 385 -40.10 30.50 -52.49
C ASP A 385 -41.33 31.41 -52.26
N LYS A 386 -41.21 32.53 -51.52
CA LYS A 386 -42.28 33.54 -51.28
C LYS A 386 -43.66 32.99 -50.82
N LYS A 387 -43.74 31.79 -50.22
CA LYS A 387 -44.99 31.28 -49.62
C LYS A 387 -45.07 31.60 -48.13
N SER A 388 -46.14 32.29 -47.71
CA SER A 388 -46.42 32.60 -46.30
C SER A 388 -46.68 31.33 -45.49
N MET A 389 -46.24 31.33 -44.23
CA MET A 389 -46.34 30.20 -43.30
C MET A 389 -47.80 29.99 -42.85
N ASP A 390 -48.33 28.77 -42.96
CA ASP A 390 -49.53 28.38 -42.21
C ASP A 390 -49.13 28.18 -40.75
N LYS A 391 -49.79 28.87 -39.82
CA LYS A 391 -49.56 28.80 -38.36
C LYS A 391 -49.59 27.35 -37.84
N LYS A 392 -50.28 26.46 -38.55
CA LYS A 392 -50.47 25.05 -38.17
C LYS A 392 -49.19 24.21 -38.21
N ASP A 393 -48.29 24.46 -39.17
CA ASP A 393 -47.07 23.65 -39.34
C ASP A 393 -45.95 24.09 -38.38
N THR A 394 -45.85 25.38 -38.08
CA THR A 394 -44.93 25.91 -37.07
C THR A 394 -45.33 25.47 -35.67
N GLY A 395 -46.64 25.42 -35.39
CA GLY A 395 -47.17 24.90 -34.12
C GLY A 395 -46.74 23.45 -33.87
N LYS A 396 -46.82 22.57 -34.88
CA LYS A 396 -46.44 21.15 -34.74
C LYS A 396 -44.94 20.93 -34.51
N ALA A 397 -44.08 21.71 -35.15
CA ALA A 397 -42.63 21.61 -34.94
C ALA A 397 -42.22 22.11 -33.55
N VAL A 398 -42.82 23.20 -33.08
CA VAL A 398 -42.60 23.73 -31.73
C VAL A 398 -43.13 22.75 -30.68
N GLU A 399 -44.28 22.12 -30.93
CA GLU A 399 -44.86 21.13 -30.01
C GLU A 399 -43.99 19.87 -29.91
N GLY A 400 -43.46 19.37 -31.03
CA GLY A 400 -42.52 18.25 -31.01
C GLY A 400 -41.21 18.55 -30.26
N LEU A 401 -40.71 19.78 -30.35
CA LEU A 401 -39.55 20.24 -29.56
C LEU A 401 -39.86 20.32 -28.06
N LYS A 402 -41.05 20.80 -27.69
CA LYS A 402 -41.48 20.85 -26.28
C LYS A 402 -41.64 19.46 -25.67
N GLN A 403 -42.23 18.52 -26.40
CA GLN A 403 -42.36 17.13 -25.96
C GLN A 403 -40.99 16.48 -25.75
N LEU A 404 -40.05 16.75 -26.67
CA LEU A 404 -38.68 16.26 -26.55
C LEU A 404 -37.94 16.86 -25.34
N MET A 405 -38.08 18.16 -25.10
CA MET A 405 -37.49 18.81 -23.92
C MET A 405 -38.08 18.26 -22.60
N GLY A 406 -39.41 18.06 -22.54
CA GLY A 406 -40.07 17.49 -21.37
C GLY A 406 -39.63 16.06 -21.05
N PHE A 407 -39.39 15.22 -22.07
CA PHE A 407 -38.80 13.89 -21.88
C PHE A 407 -37.41 13.96 -21.21
N PHE A 408 -36.57 14.92 -21.62
CA PHE A 408 -35.22 15.06 -21.08
C PHE A 408 -35.19 15.61 -19.65
N ASP A 409 -36.08 16.53 -19.30
CA ASP A 409 -36.20 17.01 -17.92
C ASP A 409 -36.58 15.86 -16.97
N LEU A 410 -37.57 15.05 -17.37
CA LEU A 410 -38.00 13.84 -16.64
C LEU A 410 -36.88 12.79 -16.49
N LEU A 411 -36.10 12.57 -17.54
CA LEU A 411 -34.97 11.64 -17.50
C LEU A 411 -33.87 12.13 -16.56
N ASN A 412 -33.56 13.43 -16.60
CA ASN A 412 -32.53 14.03 -15.76
C ASN A 412 -32.91 14.00 -14.27
N ASP A 413 -34.15 14.37 -13.93
CA ASP A 413 -34.64 14.33 -12.55
C ASP A 413 -34.58 12.90 -11.98
N HIS A 414 -34.91 11.90 -12.80
CA HIS A 414 -34.89 10.50 -12.39
C HIS A 414 -33.48 9.93 -12.19
N VAL A 415 -32.52 10.31 -13.05
CA VAL A 415 -31.11 9.95 -12.86
C VAL A 415 -30.58 10.55 -11.56
N MET A 416 -30.94 11.81 -11.28
CA MET A 416 -30.53 12.49 -10.05
C MET A 416 -31.17 11.90 -8.80
N ASP A 417 -32.43 11.47 -8.86
CA ASP A 417 -33.11 10.83 -7.73
C ASP A 417 -32.64 9.39 -7.50
N SER A 418 -32.39 8.63 -8.56
CA SER A 418 -31.78 7.28 -8.45
C SER A 418 -30.39 7.33 -7.81
N TYR A 419 -29.62 8.39 -8.10
CA TYR A 419 -28.32 8.66 -7.46
C TYR A 419 -28.46 9.01 -5.97
N LYS A 420 -29.44 9.84 -5.59
CA LYS A 420 -29.70 10.19 -4.17
C LYS A 420 -30.15 8.98 -3.35
N GLU A 421 -30.83 8.03 -3.97
CA GLU A 421 -31.38 6.85 -3.31
C GLU A 421 -30.47 5.61 -3.36
N GLY A 422 -29.27 5.72 -3.96
CA GLY A 422 -28.28 4.64 -3.99
C GLY A 422 -28.69 3.44 -4.86
N ARG A 423 -29.62 3.61 -5.81
CA ARG A 423 -30.06 2.53 -6.70
C ARG A 423 -29.02 2.29 -7.81
N LYS A 424 -28.67 1.03 -8.06
CA LYS A 424 -27.55 0.62 -8.94
C LYS A 424 -27.90 0.38 -10.42
N SER A 425 -29.16 0.55 -10.83
CA SER A 425 -29.57 0.35 -12.23
C SER A 425 -30.87 1.08 -12.59
N ILE A 426 -31.00 1.47 -13.87
CA ILE A 426 -32.26 1.93 -14.47
C ILE A 426 -32.90 0.69 -15.12
N GLU A 427 -34.00 0.19 -14.56
CA GLU A 427 -34.69 -0.97 -15.11
C GLU A 427 -35.38 -0.65 -16.44
N ARG A 428 -35.30 -1.59 -17.40
CA ARG A 428 -35.85 -1.47 -18.75
C ARG A 428 -37.34 -1.12 -18.77
N GLU A 429 -38.12 -1.65 -17.83
CA GLU A 429 -39.55 -1.37 -17.70
C GLU A 429 -39.81 0.12 -17.38
N TYR A 430 -38.91 0.77 -16.66
CA TYR A 430 -39.03 2.18 -16.26
C TYR A 430 -38.71 3.16 -17.40
N PHE A 431 -37.81 2.78 -18.32
CA PHE A 431 -37.53 3.57 -19.54
C PHE A 431 -38.78 3.68 -20.42
N PHE A 432 -39.56 2.61 -20.53
CA PHE A 432 -40.83 2.62 -21.25
C PHE A 432 -41.92 3.43 -20.51
N GLU A 433 -41.92 3.42 -19.18
CA GLU A 433 -42.82 4.27 -18.38
C GLU A 433 -42.51 5.77 -18.55
N LEU A 434 -41.23 6.15 -18.64
CA LEU A 434 -40.78 7.52 -18.94
C LEU A 434 -41.19 7.98 -20.34
N LEU A 435 -41.08 7.09 -21.34
CA LEU A 435 -41.53 7.37 -22.71
C LEU A 435 -43.04 7.62 -22.75
N ASP A 436 -43.84 6.82 -22.06
CA ASP A 436 -45.29 7.00 -21.98
C ASP A 436 -45.67 8.33 -21.28
N LYS A 437 -44.98 8.68 -20.19
CA LYS A 437 -45.20 9.95 -19.45
C LYS A 437 -44.81 11.20 -20.24
N SER A 438 -43.92 11.10 -21.23
CA SER A 438 -43.47 12.24 -22.04
C SER A 438 -44.42 12.63 -23.18
N GLY A 439 -45.46 11.83 -23.45
CA GLY A 439 -46.43 12.10 -24.51
C GLY A 439 -45.91 11.89 -25.93
N LEU A 440 -44.78 11.19 -26.09
CA LEU A 440 -44.26 10.78 -27.40
C LEU A 440 -45.19 9.70 -28.02
N ASP A 441 -45.64 9.93 -29.26
CA ASP A 441 -46.63 9.11 -29.97
C ASP A 441 -46.28 7.60 -29.99
N ALA A 442 -47.16 6.78 -29.42
CA ALA A 442 -47.05 5.33 -29.28
C ALA A 442 -46.78 4.57 -30.60
N LYS A 443 -47.09 5.16 -31.77
CA LYS A 443 -46.72 4.56 -33.07
C LYS A 443 -45.22 4.64 -33.41
N LYS A 444 -44.47 5.60 -32.87
CA LYS A 444 -43.01 5.70 -33.04
C LYS A 444 -42.24 4.83 -32.06
N ILE A 445 -42.83 4.50 -30.91
CA ILE A 445 -42.25 3.63 -29.88
C ILE A 445 -42.01 2.20 -30.42
N LYS A 446 -42.94 1.67 -31.24
CA LYS A 446 -42.77 0.37 -31.93
C LYS A 446 -41.63 0.30 -32.94
N LEU A 447 -41.14 1.44 -33.45
CA LEU A 447 -40.00 1.46 -34.37
C LEU A 447 -38.68 1.25 -33.63
N LEU A 448 -38.57 1.77 -32.39
CA LEU A 448 -37.39 1.64 -31.54
C LEU A 448 -37.25 0.24 -30.93
N GLU A 449 -38.35 -0.48 -30.67
CA GLU A 449 -38.33 -1.89 -30.24
C GLU A 449 -37.69 -2.83 -31.29
N GLY A 450 -37.73 -2.47 -32.58
CA GLY A 450 -37.13 -3.25 -33.66
C GLY A 450 -35.62 -3.07 -33.79
N GLU A 451 -35.07 -1.91 -33.42
CA GLU A 451 -33.64 -1.61 -33.56
C GLU A 451 -32.81 -1.99 -32.32
N LEU A 452 -33.44 -2.12 -31.14
CA LEU A 452 -32.77 -2.51 -29.89
C LEU A 452 -32.64 -4.04 -29.68
N ASN A 453 -33.22 -4.85 -30.57
CA ASN A 453 -33.04 -6.32 -30.59
C ASN A 453 -31.92 -6.77 -31.56
N GLY A 454 -31.11 -5.84 -32.06
CA GLY A 454 -29.99 -6.09 -32.98
C GLY A 454 -28.63 -5.96 -32.32
#